data_AF-A0A2S5RHS2-F1
#
_entry.id   AF-A0A2S5RHS2-F1
#
_cell.length_a   1.000
_cell.length_b   1.000
_cell.length_c   1.000
_cell.angle_alpha   90.00
_cell.angle_beta   90.00
_cell.angle_gamma   90.00
#
_symmetry.space_group_name_H-M   'P 1'
#
loop_
_entity.id
_entity.type
_entity.pdbx_description
1 polymer ?
#
loop_
_entity_poly.entity_id
_entity_poly.type
_entity_poly.pdbx_seq_one_letter_code
_entity_poly.pdbx_strand_id
1 'polypeptide(L)'
;MKSIKNYFKNMDKTLKFESNIDSNLEFKFNIYRPKVEGVIFTTFVLIIPFFLLLLISLILKPNAYNTDEKNNSIVALRSVLLLSSQILSATIGAYILYKRDNQLFLKTSIFGVFAFIILPFAIVIIIISIINLISNNEILTGFSSLIIQGVVEVGIAYLMLKKAINLKLRIKKTLQKNKKELLFLTFVIGWLMLIISMLSTLLITQKTSNQESLENLLHNSSKIVVVFYLILLFAFTVVIAPFVEEIVIRDGIFTACGNKWFGFVVSSLCFAMIHVFNDGDIQNIWIYLLPGIVLSATFIYTKGNVTYTWLIHALSNFISFILIVARLIS
;
A
#
# COMPACT_ATOMS: atom_id res chain seq x y z
N MET A 1 -20.00 -11.16 -35.79
CA MET A 1 -20.09 -10.03 -34.81
C MET A 1 -21.32 -10.04 -33.91
N LYS A 2 -22.55 -10.34 -34.37
CA LYS A 2 -23.76 -10.40 -33.49
C LYS A 2 -23.71 -11.50 -32.42
N SER A 3 -23.12 -12.67 -32.71
CA SER A 3 -22.99 -13.77 -31.73
C SER A 3 -22.03 -13.45 -30.59
N ILE A 4 -20.91 -12.79 -30.89
CA ILE A 4 -19.90 -12.36 -29.90
C ILE A 4 -20.51 -11.30 -28.95
N LYS A 5 -21.25 -10.32 -29.49
CA LYS A 5 -21.96 -9.31 -28.66
C LYS A 5 -22.98 -9.95 -27.72
N ASN A 6 -23.73 -10.95 -28.17
CA ASN A 6 -24.68 -11.68 -27.32
C ASN A 6 -23.97 -12.55 -26.28
N TYR A 7 -22.83 -13.16 -26.62
CA TYR A 7 -22.02 -13.91 -25.67
C TYR A 7 -21.52 -13.03 -24.52
N PHE A 8 -20.90 -11.88 -24.83
CA PHE A 8 -20.46 -10.92 -23.80
C PHE A 8 -21.63 -10.35 -22.98
N LYS A 9 -22.78 -10.06 -23.62
CA LYS A 9 -23.97 -9.58 -22.92
C LYS A 9 -24.58 -10.62 -21.96
N ASN A 10 -24.44 -11.90 -22.25
CA ASN A 10 -24.90 -12.99 -21.37
C ASN A 10 -23.89 -13.28 -20.27
N MET A 11 -22.58 -13.20 -20.54
CA MET A 11 -21.52 -13.30 -19.54
C MET A 11 -21.64 -12.19 -18.46
N ASP A 12 -22.02 -10.99 -18.88
CA ASP A 12 -22.26 -9.83 -18.01
C ASP A 12 -23.52 -9.99 -17.12
N LYS A 13 -24.38 -10.98 -17.41
CA LYS A 13 -25.52 -11.36 -16.57
C LYS A 13 -25.16 -12.50 -15.61
N THR A 14 -24.28 -13.43 -15.99
CA THR A 14 -23.93 -14.60 -15.18
C THR A 14 -22.76 -14.37 -14.21
N LEU A 15 -21.94 -13.34 -14.43
CA LEU A 15 -20.78 -13.01 -13.58
C LEU A 15 -21.00 -11.81 -12.65
N LYS A 16 -22.27 -11.42 -12.40
CA LYS A 16 -22.53 -10.36 -11.43
C LYS A 16 -22.27 -10.89 -10.03
N PHE A 17 -21.30 -10.28 -9.36
CA PHE A 17 -21.08 -10.47 -7.94
C PHE A 17 -22.32 -10.02 -7.14
N GLU A 18 -22.97 -10.99 -6.49
CA GLU A 18 -24.16 -10.76 -5.66
C GLU A 18 -23.76 -10.74 -4.18
N SER A 19 -23.51 -9.53 -3.67
CA SER A 19 -23.23 -9.36 -2.24
C SER A 19 -24.54 -9.45 -1.44
N ASN A 20 -24.54 -10.21 -0.34
CA ASN A 20 -25.66 -10.23 0.62
C ASN A 20 -25.72 -9.01 1.57
N ILE A 21 -25.00 -7.93 1.22
CA ILE A 21 -24.96 -6.69 1.98
C ILE A 21 -26.00 -5.73 1.39
N ASP A 22 -26.61 -4.93 2.26
CA ASP A 22 -27.57 -3.89 1.86
C ASP A 22 -26.94 -2.91 0.86
N SER A 23 -27.62 -2.71 -0.27
CA SER A 23 -27.22 -1.78 -1.35
C SER A 23 -26.88 -0.37 -0.85
N ASN A 24 -27.52 0.10 0.23
CA ASN A 24 -27.24 1.42 0.81
C ASN A 24 -25.85 1.53 1.46
N LEU A 25 -25.20 0.39 1.72
CA LEU A 25 -23.86 0.31 2.25
C LEU A 25 -22.80 0.11 1.18
N GLU A 26 -23.18 -0.14 -0.07
CA GLU A 26 -22.24 -0.27 -1.18
C GLU A 26 -21.37 0.99 -1.31
N PHE A 27 -20.15 0.80 -1.80
CA PHE A 27 -19.21 1.88 -1.99
C PHE A 27 -19.67 2.82 -3.11
N LYS A 28 -19.58 4.13 -2.88
CA LYS A 28 -19.97 5.14 -3.86
C LYS A 28 -18.74 5.66 -4.59
N PHE A 29 -18.58 5.25 -5.84
CA PHE A 29 -17.44 5.68 -6.66
C PHE A 29 -17.45 7.16 -7.01
N ASN A 30 -18.59 7.85 -6.94
CA ASN A 30 -18.78 9.23 -7.41
C ASN A 30 -18.93 10.24 -6.26
N ILE A 31 -18.29 10.00 -5.11
CA ILE A 31 -18.33 10.94 -3.96
C ILE A 31 -17.69 12.27 -4.34
N TYR A 32 -16.54 12.24 -5.04
CA TYR A 32 -15.82 13.40 -5.53
C TYR A 32 -15.99 13.54 -7.05
N ARG A 33 -15.77 14.76 -7.60
CA ARG A 33 -15.84 14.99 -9.05
C ARG A 33 -14.48 14.64 -9.66
N PRO A 34 -14.43 13.68 -10.61
CA PRO A 34 -13.16 13.19 -11.16
C PRO A 34 -12.29 14.28 -11.78
N LYS A 35 -12.92 15.23 -12.49
CA LYS A 35 -12.24 16.27 -13.26
C LYS A 35 -11.61 17.38 -12.40
N VAL A 36 -12.01 17.48 -11.13
CA VAL A 36 -11.53 18.54 -10.24
C VAL A 36 -10.80 17.90 -9.07
N GLU A 37 -11.53 17.23 -8.19
CA GLU A 37 -10.94 16.67 -6.98
C GLU A 37 -10.09 15.44 -7.25
N GLY A 38 -10.53 14.59 -8.17
CA GLY A 38 -9.74 13.45 -8.62
C GLY A 38 -8.41 13.90 -9.22
N VAL A 39 -8.42 14.89 -10.11
CA VAL A 39 -7.19 15.45 -10.71
C VAL A 39 -6.28 16.09 -9.66
N ILE A 40 -6.82 16.89 -8.73
CA ILE A 40 -6.02 17.49 -7.64
C ILE A 40 -5.36 16.36 -6.82
N PHE A 41 -6.16 15.39 -6.37
CA PHE A 41 -5.67 14.26 -5.59
C PHE A 41 -4.54 13.51 -6.32
N THR A 42 -4.79 13.08 -7.56
CA THR A 42 -3.82 12.30 -8.34
C THR A 42 -2.57 13.10 -8.65
N THR A 43 -2.69 14.40 -8.86
CA THR A 43 -1.52 15.27 -9.10
C THR A 43 -0.58 15.28 -7.91
N PHE A 44 -1.11 15.48 -6.70
CA PHE A 44 -0.30 15.63 -5.49
C PHE A 44 0.11 14.31 -4.83
N VAL A 45 -0.67 13.24 -5.01
CA VAL A 45 -0.35 11.93 -4.41
C VAL A 45 0.46 11.03 -5.35
N LEU A 46 0.33 11.20 -6.67
CA LEU A 46 0.95 10.31 -7.65
C LEU A 46 1.85 11.03 -8.65
N ILE A 47 1.33 11.99 -9.42
CA ILE A 47 2.05 12.55 -10.58
C ILE A 47 3.31 13.32 -10.16
N ILE A 48 3.18 14.27 -9.22
CA ILE A 48 4.32 15.07 -8.75
C ILE A 48 5.36 14.15 -8.07
N PRO A 49 5.00 13.30 -7.09
CA PRO A 49 5.96 12.37 -6.51
C PRO A 49 6.64 11.48 -7.56
N PHE A 50 5.89 10.90 -8.50
CA PHE A 50 6.47 10.05 -9.54
C PHE A 50 7.47 10.80 -10.44
N PHE A 51 7.14 12.01 -10.86
CA PHE A 51 8.05 12.82 -11.67
C PHE A 51 9.34 13.16 -10.89
N LEU A 52 9.20 13.55 -9.62
CA LEU A 52 10.35 13.83 -8.76
C LEU A 52 11.18 12.57 -8.49
N LEU A 53 10.54 11.41 -8.34
CA LEU A 53 11.21 10.12 -8.23
C LEU A 53 12.12 9.86 -9.44
N LEU A 54 11.62 10.04 -10.66
CA LEU A 54 12.41 9.87 -11.87
C LEU A 54 13.55 10.89 -11.95
N LEU A 55 13.24 12.18 -11.73
CA LEU A 55 14.23 13.26 -11.83
C LEU A 55 15.37 13.07 -10.83
N ILE A 56 15.05 12.85 -9.55
CA ILE A 56 16.03 12.66 -8.48
C ILE A 56 16.83 11.38 -8.72
N SER A 57 16.21 10.29 -9.18
CA SER A 57 16.91 9.02 -9.46
C SER A 57 17.86 9.12 -10.66
N LEU A 58 17.57 9.99 -11.63
CA LEU A 58 18.47 10.26 -12.76
C LEU A 58 19.66 11.13 -12.36
N ILE A 59 19.44 12.14 -11.51
CA ILE A 59 20.47 13.06 -11.06
C ILE A 59 21.40 12.40 -10.04
N LEU A 60 20.83 11.68 -9.07
CA LEU A 60 21.55 11.05 -7.95
C LEU A 60 21.67 9.54 -8.15
N LYS A 61 22.21 9.14 -9.31
CA LYS A 61 22.44 7.72 -9.60
C LYS A 61 23.63 7.21 -8.78
N PRO A 62 23.45 6.21 -7.89
CA PRO A 62 24.58 5.60 -7.18
C PRO A 62 25.53 4.96 -8.21
N ASN A 63 26.83 5.17 -8.05
CA ASN A 63 27.81 4.47 -8.88
C ASN A 63 27.83 2.99 -8.47
N ALA A 64 27.33 2.11 -9.34
CA ALA A 64 27.19 0.66 -9.04
C ALA A 64 28.51 -0.07 -8.69
N TYR A 65 29.67 0.57 -8.85
CA TYR A 65 30.99 -0.05 -8.69
C TYR A 65 31.79 0.44 -7.46
N ASN A 66 31.36 1.50 -6.76
CA ASN A 66 32.07 1.97 -5.56
C ASN A 66 31.24 1.70 -4.31
N THR A 67 31.79 0.99 -3.34
CA THR A 67 31.19 0.84 -1.99
C THR A 67 31.67 1.93 -1.02
N ASP A 68 32.27 2.99 -1.56
CA ASP A 68 32.86 4.07 -0.76
C ASP A 68 31.79 4.87 0.01
N GLU A 69 32.20 5.46 1.14
CA GLU A 69 31.40 6.34 2.00
C GLU A 69 30.64 7.46 1.23
N LYS A 70 31.21 7.91 0.10
CA LYS A 70 30.59 8.88 -0.81
C LYS A 70 29.29 8.35 -1.43
N ASN A 71 29.21 7.06 -1.75
CA ASN A 71 28.00 6.47 -2.31
C ASN A 71 26.90 6.33 -1.26
N ASN A 72 27.25 5.98 -0.01
CA ASN A 72 26.28 5.96 1.10
C ASN A 72 25.66 7.34 1.33
N SER A 73 26.46 8.40 1.25
CA SER A 73 25.99 9.78 1.38
C SER A 73 25.01 10.18 0.26
N ILE A 74 25.27 9.75 -0.98
CA ILE A 74 24.38 10.01 -2.12
C ILE A 74 23.06 9.26 -1.97
N VAL A 75 23.10 8.00 -1.55
CA VAL A 75 21.90 7.19 -1.31
C VAL A 75 21.04 7.82 -0.20
N ALA A 76 21.66 8.21 0.93
CA ALA A 76 20.95 8.89 2.01
C ALA A 76 20.32 10.22 1.56
N LEU A 77 21.07 11.05 0.83
CA LEU A 77 20.55 12.31 0.29
C LEU A 77 19.37 12.08 -0.66
N ARG A 78 19.46 11.07 -1.55
CA ARG A 78 18.39 10.67 -2.46
C ARG A 78 17.12 10.31 -1.68
N SER A 79 17.21 9.41 -0.69
CA SER A 79 16.05 8.99 0.11
C SER A 79 15.42 10.16 0.87
N VAL A 80 16.22 11.06 1.45
CA VAL A 80 15.71 12.27 2.14
C VAL A 80 14.99 13.20 1.18
N LEU A 81 15.53 13.46 -0.01
CA LEU A 81 14.90 14.33 -1.01
C LEU A 81 13.60 13.75 -1.52
N LEU A 82 13.58 12.45 -1.82
CA LEU A 82 12.38 11.74 -2.24
C LEU A 82 11.31 11.86 -1.18
N LEU A 83 11.61 11.46 0.06
CA LEU A 83 10.66 11.47 1.15
C LEU A 83 10.12 12.87 1.46
N SER A 84 11.00 13.87 1.54
CA SER A 84 10.62 15.26 1.78
C SER A 84 9.69 15.79 0.69
N SER A 85 9.97 15.44 -0.57
CA SER A 85 9.14 15.83 -1.71
C SER A 85 7.75 15.20 -1.67
N GLN A 86 7.65 13.94 -1.25
CA GLN A 86 6.38 13.23 -1.11
C GLN A 86 5.54 13.83 0.02
N ILE A 87 6.14 14.09 1.20
CA ILE A 87 5.47 14.73 2.33
C ILE A 87 4.98 16.13 1.94
N LEU A 88 5.82 16.93 1.28
CA LEU A 88 5.47 18.28 0.84
C LEU A 88 4.31 18.26 -0.16
N SER A 89 4.41 17.43 -1.19
CA SER A 89 3.36 17.28 -2.22
C SER A 89 2.03 16.83 -1.60
N ALA A 90 2.06 15.81 -0.74
CA ALA A 90 0.88 15.32 -0.04
C ALA A 90 0.28 16.39 0.88
N THR A 91 1.10 17.17 1.59
CA THR A 91 0.65 18.24 2.48
C THR A 91 -0.07 19.34 1.69
N ILE A 92 0.47 19.76 0.55
CA ILE A 92 -0.16 20.76 -0.33
C ILE A 92 -1.50 20.22 -0.86
N GLY A 93 -1.52 18.98 -1.36
CA GLY A 93 -2.75 18.34 -1.84
C GLY A 93 -3.82 18.22 -0.77
N ALA A 94 -3.44 17.82 0.45
CA ALA A 94 -4.32 17.74 1.61
C ALA A 94 -4.92 19.12 1.96
N TYR A 95 -4.08 20.16 1.99
CA TYR A 95 -4.50 21.53 2.30
C TYR A 95 -5.53 22.04 1.28
N ILE A 96 -5.26 21.88 -0.03
CA ILE A 96 -6.16 22.33 -1.10
C ILE A 96 -7.52 21.61 -1.00
N LEU A 97 -7.52 20.29 -0.84
CA LEU A 97 -8.76 19.52 -0.76
C LEU A 97 -9.55 19.82 0.53
N TYR A 98 -8.85 19.98 1.65
CA TYR A 98 -9.46 20.39 2.91
C TYR A 98 -10.11 21.78 2.81
N LYS A 99 -9.44 22.76 2.18
CA LYS A 99 -9.99 24.12 2.02
C LYS A 99 -11.21 24.15 1.11
N ARG A 100 -11.28 23.27 0.12
CA ARG A 100 -12.39 23.23 -0.83
C ARG A 100 -13.65 22.58 -0.25
N ASP A 101 -13.51 21.53 0.55
CA ASP A 101 -14.62 20.91 1.26
C ASP A 101 -14.13 20.16 2.52
N ASN A 102 -14.04 20.88 3.64
CA ASN A 102 -13.49 20.34 4.88
C ASN A 102 -14.35 19.22 5.48
N GLN A 103 -15.67 19.30 5.33
CA GLN A 103 -16.59 18.32 5.89
C GLN A 103 -16.48 17.00 5.13
N LEU A 104 -16.50 17.06 3.80
CA LEU A 104 -16.36 15.87 2.98
C LEU A 104 -14.97 15.26 3.14
N PHE A 105 -13.91 16.09 3.19
CA PHE A 105 -12.54 15.64 3.42
C PHE A 105 -12.41 14.83 4.72
N LEU A 106 -12.94 15.36 5.83
CA LEU A 106 -12.83 14.71 7.15
C LEU A 106 -13.78 13.52 7.34
N LYS A 107 -14.89 13.43 6.60
CA LYS A 107 -15.87 12.33 6.67
C LYS A 107 -15.60 11.20 5.67
N THR A 108 -14.63 11.35 4.78
CA THR A 108 -14.29 10.34 3.77
C THR A 108 -12.91 9.75 4.01
N SER A 109 -12.60 8.61 3.38
CA SER A 109 -11.30 7.95 3.55
C SER A 109 -10.12 8.72 2.95
N ILE A 110 -10.36 9.85 2.27
CA ILE A 110 -9.31 10.65 1.64
C ILE A 110 -8.34 11.25 2.67
N PHE A 111 -8.81 11.68 3.85
CA PHE A 111 -7.90 12.18 4.89
C PHE A 111 -6.93 11.08 5.34
N GLY A 112 -7.38 9.83 5.33
CA GLY A 112 -6.58 8.67 5.70
C GLY A 112 -5.41 8.47 4.73
N VAL A 113 -5.62 8.73 3.44
CA VAL A 113 -4.55 8.69 2.43
C VAL A 113 -3.45 9.70 2.73
N PHE A 114 -3.82 10.96 2.96
CA PHE A 114 -2.84 11.99 3.28
C PHE A 114 -2.16 11.72 4.63
N ALA A 115 -2.91 11.27 5.63
CA ALA A 115 -2.35 10.90 6.92
C ALA A 115 -1.36 9.73 6.81
N PHE A 116 -1.64 8.72 5.98
CA PHE A 116 -0.76 7.59 5.71
C PHE A 116 0.54 7.99 5.01
N ILE A 117 0.49 8.97 4.11
CA ILE A 117 1.68 9.47 3.42
C ILE A 117 2.51 10.40 4.32
N ILE A 118 1.89 11.14 5.25
CA ILE A 118 2.59 12.19 6.01
C ILE A 118 3.05 11.69 7.38
N LEU A 119 2.13 11.09 8.16
CA LEU A 119 2.35 10.87 9.59
C LEU A 119 3.40 9.81 9.91
N PRO A 120 3.41 8.62 9.28
CA PRO A 120 4.41 7.60 9.61
C PRO A 120 5.82 8.14 9.49
N PHE A 121 6.13 8.79 8.37
CA PHE A 121 7.46 9.34 8.14
C PHE A 121 7.79 10.54 9.03
N ALA A 122 6.87 11.51 9.17
CA ALA A 122 7.12 12.68 10.00
C ALA A 122 7.38 12.28 11.47
N ILE A 123 6.60 11.36 12.01
CA ILE A 123 6.71 10.90 13.40
C ILE A 123 7.97 10.04 13.57
N VAL A 124 8.22 9.09 12.66
CA VAL A 124 9.42 8.23 12.72
C VAL A 124 10.69 9.07 12.64
N ILE A 125 10.79 10.04 11.72
CA ILE A 125 11.98 10.91 11.61
C ILE A 125 12.25 11.63 12.93
N ILE A 126 11.22 12.23 13.54
CA ILE A 126 11.37 12.99 14.80
C ILE A 126 11.82 12.06 15.92
N ILE A 127 11.13 10.93 16.13
CA ILE A 127 11.41 10.05 17.28
C ILE A 127 12.75 9.32 17.10
N ILE A 128 13.06 8.85 15.89
CA ILE A 128 14.34 8.19 15.60
C ILE A 128 15.51 9.14 15.77
N SER A 129 15.36 10.41 15.37
CA SER A 129 16.39 11.43 15.63
C SER A 129 16.66 11.57 17.13
N ILE A 130 15.63 11.53 17.98
CA ILE A 130 15.79 11.59 19.44
C ILE A 130 16.47 10.32 19.97
N ILE A 131 16.06 9.13 19.49
CA ILE A 131 16.67 7.86 19.91
C ILE A 131 18.16 7.83 19.56
N ASN A 132 18.54 8.26 18.35
CA ASN A 132 19.93 8.30 17.92
C ASN A 132 20.78 9.27 18.75
N LEU A 133 20.20 10.33 19.29
CA LEU A 133 20.91 11.22 20.22
C LEU A 133 21.22 10.54 21.57
N ILE A 134 20.44 9.54 21.96
CA ILE A 134 20.56 8.83 23.24
C ILE A 134 21.36 7.53 23.08
N SER A 135 21.19 6.83 21.95
CA SER A 135 21.72 5.50 21.69
C SER A 135 22.12 5.34 20.23
N ASN A 136 23.39 5.04 19.97
CA ASN A 136 23.90 4.70 18.64
C ASN A 136 23.72 3.21 18.29
N ASN A 137 22.67 2.56 18.82
CA ASN A 137 22.40 1.15 18.56
C ASN A 137 21.46 1.00 17.35
N GLU A 138 22.01 0.55 16.22
CA GLU A 138 21.26 0.37 14.96
C GLU A 138 20.09 -0.61 15.10
N ILE A 139 20.27 -1.70 15.85
CA ILE A 139 19.22 -2.70 16.08
C ILE A 139 18.05 -2.07 16.82
N LEU A 140 18.32 -1.38 17.94
CA LEU A 140 17.29 -0.68 18.73
C LEU A 140 16.54 0.34 17.86
N THR A 141 17.28 1.06 17.02
CA THR A 141 16.72 2.07 16.11
C THR A 141 15.79 1.43 15.08
N GLY A 142 16.20 0.32 14.46
CA GLY A 142 15.37 -0.43 13.52
C GLY A 142 14.08 -0.96 14.15
N PHE A 143 14.16 -1.59 15.33
CA PHE A 143 12.97 -2.06 16.06
C PHE A 143 12.03 -0.91 16.42
N SER A 144 12.58 0.19 16.95
CA SER A 144 11.79 1.36 17.34
C SER A 144 11.06 1.95 16.14
N SER A 145 11.74 2.05 15.00
CA SER A 145 11.15 2.56 13.75
C SER A 145 9.93 1.75 13.33
N LEU A 146 10.06 0.42 13.28
CA LEU A 146 8.97 -0.48 12.91
C LEU A 146 7.78 -0.40 13.88
N ILE A 147 8.05 -0.36 15.19
CA ILE A 147 6.99 -0.25 16.22
C ILE A 147 6.26 1.08 16.10
N ILE A 148 6.99 2.19 15.99
CA ILE A 148 6.41 3.53 15.87
C ILE A 148 5.56 3.63 14.61
N GLN A 149 6.08 3.17 13.46
CA GLN A 149 5.34 3.13 12.22
C GLN A 149 4.04 2.33 12.36
N GLY A 150 4.12 1.11 12.91
CA GLY A 150 2.95 0.27 13.13
C GLY A 150 1.89 0.92 14.03
N VAL A 151 2.31 1.61 15.10
CA VAL A 151 1.39 2.35 15.98
C VAL A 151 0.70 3.49 15.24
N VAL A 152 1.44 4.25 14.44
CA VAL A 152 0.87 5.36 13.64
C VAL A 152 -0.13 4.84 12.62
N GLU A 153 0.20 3.76 11.91
CA GLU A 153 -0.67 3.13 10.92
C GLU A 153 -1.95 2.56 11.53
N VAL A 154 -1.85 1.86 12.67
CA VAL A 154 -3.03 1.40 13.43
C VAL A 154 -3.88 2.59 13.88
N GLY A 155 -3.26 3.69 14.30
CA GLY A 155 -3.95 4.94 14.64
C GLY A 155 -4.74 5.51 13.45
N ILE A 156 -4.13 5.54 12.25
CA ILE A 156 -4.79 5.98 11.01
C ILE A 156 -5.97 5.06 10.70
N ALA A 157 -5.78 3.74 10.75
CA ALA A 157 -6.85 2.79 10.47
C ALA A 157 -8.03 2.94 11.44
N TYR A 158 -7.74 3.12 12.73
CA TYR A 158 -8.76 3.40 13.73
C TYR A 158 -9.56 4.68 13.39
N LEU A 159 -8.87 5.77 13.03
CA LEU A 159 -9.52 7.03 12.65
C LEU A 159 -10.39 6.86 11.40
N MET A 160 -9.92 6.12 10.39
CA MET A 160 -10.69 5.84 9.18
C MET A 160 -11.94 5.01 9.48
N LEU A 161 -11.82 3.94 10.27
CA LEU A 161 -12.97 3.15 10.70
C LEU A 161 -14.02 3.97 11.46
N LYS A 162 -13.59 4.99 12.20
CA LYS A 162 -14.47 5.87 12.96
C LYS A 162 -15.12 6.95 12.11
N LYS A 163 -14.40 7.55 11.16
CA LYS A 163 -14.83 8.75 10.42
C LYS A 163 -15.36 8.47 9.01
N ALA A 164 -14.84 7.45 8.33
CA ALA A 164 -15.19 7.18 6.94
C ALA A 164 -16.61 6.61 6.80
N ILE A 165 -17.37 7.18 5.87
CA ILE A 165 -18.77 6.81 5.61
C ILE A 165 -18.89 5.30 5.36
N ASN A 166 -19.64 4.64 6.24
CA ASN A 166 -20.04 3.24 6.17
C ASN A 166 -18.89 2.20 6.15
N LEU A 167 -17.62 2.60 6.26
CA LEU A 167 -16.46 1.69 6.13
C LEU A 167 -16.49 0.56 7.17
N LYS A 168 -16.56 0.91 8.46
CA LYS A 168 -16.65 -0.07 9.56
C LYS A 168 -17.85 -0.99 9.42
N LEU A 169 -19.00 -0.44 9.00
CA LEU A 169 -20.24 -1.20 8.86
C LEU A 169 -20.18 -2.17 7.68
N ARG A 170 -19.59 -1.75 6.54
CA ARG A 170 -19.30 -2.61 5.40
C ARG A 170 -18.44 -3.79 5.83
N ILE A 171 -17.30 -3.54 6.48
CA ILE A 171 -16.37 -4.59 6.93
C ILE A 171 -17.10 -5.58 7.85
N LYS A 172 -17.77 -5.08 8.89
CA LYS A 172 -18.50 -5.92 9.85
C LYS A 172 -19.57 -6.78 9.16
N LYS A 173 -20.40 -6.19 8.30
CA LYS A 173 -21.47 -6.93 7.62
C LYS A 173 -20.92 -7.95 6.63
N THR A 174 -19.82 -7.66 5.95
CA THR A 174 -19.16 -8.60 5.03
C THR A 174 -18.68 -9.84 5.75
N LEU A 175 -17.95 -9.66 6.85
CA LEU A 175 -17.45 -10.75 7.71
C LEU A 175 -18.59 -11.58 8.31
N GLN A 176 -19.77 -10.99 8.50
CA GLN A 176 -20.93 -11.70 9.05
C GLN A 176 -21.74 -12.45 7.98
N LYS A 177 -22.04 -11.80 6.85
CA LYS A 177 -23.03 -12.26 5.88
C LYS A 177 -22.44 -12.97 4.66
N ASN A 178 -21.19 -12.69 4.27
CA ASN A 178 -20.61 -13.20 3.04
C ASN A 178 -19.45 -14.19 3.29
N LYS A 179 -19.40 -14.85 4.45
CA LYS A 179 -18.25 -15.68 4.88
C LYS A 179 -17.76 -16.67 3.82
N LYS A 180 -18.67 -17.44 3.21
CA LYS A 180 -18.31 -18.49 2.23
C LYS A 180 -17.67 -17.90 0.97
N GLU A 181 -18.32 -16.91 0.39
CA GLU A 181 -17.82 -16.21 -0.79
C GLU A 181 -16.52 -15.46 -0.50
N LEU A 182 -16.43 -14.82 0.67
CA LEU A 182 -15.22 -14.15 1.14
C LEU A 182 -14.05 -15.12 1.23
N LEU A 183 -14.22 -16.28 1.88
CA LEU A 183 -13.17 -17.30 1.98
C LEU A 183 -12.80 -17.86 0.59
N PHE A 184 -13.78 -18.15 -0.25
CA PHE A 184 -13.54 -18.66 -1.60
C PHE A 184 -12.73 -17.68 -2.45
N LEU A 185 -13.17 -16.43 -2.55
CA LEU A 185 -12.45 -15.40 -3.31
C LEU A 185 -11.08 -15.09 -2.69
N THR A 186 -10.98 -15.08 -1.36
CA THR A 186 -9.71 -14.90 -0.66
C THR A 186 -8.70 -15.96 -1.08
N PHE A 187 -9.11 -17.23 -1.08
CA PHE A 187 -8.25 -18.33 -1.46
C PHE A 187 -7.89 -18.27 -2.94
N VAL A 188 -8.87 -18.19 -3.84
CA VAL A 188 -8.64 -18.24 -5.30
C VAL A 188 -7.76 -17.07 -5.76
N ILE A 189 -8.08 -15.84 -5.33
CA ILE A 189 -7.34 -14.65 -5.76
C ILE A 189 -6.00 -14.56 -5.00
N GLY A 190 -5.92 -15.00 -3.74
CA GLY A 190 -4.66 -15.08 -3.01
C GLY A 190 -3.64 -16.00 -3.69
N TRP A 191 -4.07 -17.17 -4.18
CA TRP A 191 -3.22 -18.05 -4.98
C TRP A 191 -2.84 -17.44 -6.34
N LEU A 192 -3.78 -16.77 -7.00
CA LEU A 192 -3.46 -16.03 -8.24
C LEU A 192 -2.40 -14.96 -7.99
N MET A 193 -2.48 -14.23 -6.87
CA MET A 193 -1.48 -13.24 -6.49
C MET A 193 -0.11 -13.88 -6.27
N LEU A 194 -0.04 -15.05 -5.63
CA LEU A 194 1.21 -15.78 -5.46
C LEU A 194 1.84 -16.16 -6.81
N ILE A 195 1.05 -16.71 -7.73
CA ILE A 195 1.51 -17.08 -9.08
C ILE A 195 2.03 -15.85 -9.81
N ILE A 196 1.31 -14.73 -9.75
CA ILE A 196 1.72 -13.46 -10.36
C ILE A 196 3.03 -12.97 -9.74
N SER A 197 3.17 -13.03 -8.42
CA SER A 197 4.41 -12.65 -7.73
C SER A 197 5.57 -13.54 -8.18
N MET A 198 5.38 -14.85 -8.29
CA MET A 198 6.40 -15.78 -8.81
C MET A 198 6.76 -15.52 -10.28
N LEU A 199 5.78 -15.17 -11.13
CA LEU A 199 6.06 -14.81 -12.52
C LEU A 199 6.77 -13.45 -12.61
N SER A 200 6.45 -12.53 -11.70
CA SER A 200 7.09 -11.21 -11.67
C SER A 200 8.59 -11.32 -11.37
N THR A 201 9.04 -12.36 -10.65
CA THR A 201 10.48 -12.57 -10.41
C THR A 201 11.26 -12.94 -11.65
N LEU A 202 10.60 -13.44 -12.71
CA LEU A 202 11.24 -13.66 -14.01
C LEU A 202 11.57 -12.36 -14.74
N LEU A 203 10.94 -11.24 -14.35
CA LEU A 203 11.18 -9.91 -14.90
C LEU A 203 12.24 -9.13 -14.10
N ILE A 204 12.68 -9.67 -12.96
CA ILE A 204 13.63 -9.04 -12.05
C ILE A 204 15.06 -9.35 -12.47
N THR A 205 15.90 -8.33 -12.51
CA THR A 205 17.35 -8.47 -12.74
C THR A 205 18.17 -8.40 -11.46
N GLN A 206 17.62 -7.90 -10.35
CA GLN A 206 18.33 -7.68 -9.07
C GLN A 206 17.40 -7.87 -7.86
N LYS A 207 17.92 -8.40 -6.74
CA LYS A 207 17.15 -8.52 -5.49
C LYS A 207 16.60 -7.14 -5.06
N THR A 208 15.43 -7.13 -4.44
CA THR A 208 14.84 -5.90 -3.89
C THR A 208 15.58 -5.46 -2.63
N SER A 209 15.63 -4.16 -2.38
CA SER A 209 16.22 -3.56 -1.16
C SER A 209 15.62 -4.15 0.12
N ASN A 210 14.30 -4.38 0.13
CA ASN A 210 13.58 -5.02 1.24
C ASN A 210 14.07 -6.45 1.52
N GLN A 211 14.32 -7.24 0.46
CA GLN A 211 14.81 -8.61 0.60
C GLN A 211 16.25 -8.64 1.11
N GLU A 212 17.11 -7.75 0.60
CA GLU A 212 18.51 -7.64 1.03
C GLU A 212 18.63 -7.22 2.50
N SER A 213 17.88 -6.19 2.92
CA SER A 213 17.84 -5.72 4.30
C SER A 213 17.38 -6.83 5.26
N LEU A 214 16.38 -7.60 4.84
CA LEU A 214 15.87 -8.74 5.60
C LEU A 214 16.93 -9.85 5.73
N GLU A 215 17.54 -10.27 4.63
CA GLU A 215 18.58 -11.32 4.64
C GLU A 215 19.78 -10.90 5.52
N ASN A 216 20.22 -9.65 5.43
CA ASN A 216 21.34 -9.13 6.24
C ASN A 216 21.05 -9.18 7.75
N LEU A 217 19.85 -8.77 8.17
CA LEU A 217 19.46 -8.82 9.58
C LEU A 217 19.38 -10.26 10.08
N LEU A 218 18.86 -11.17 9.26
CA LEU A 218 18.65 -12.56 9.63
C LEU A 218 19.95 -13.37 9.74
N HIS A 219 20.95 -13.08 8.91
CA HIS A 219 22.23 -13.80 8.93
C HIS A 219 23.24 -13.24 9.95
N ASN A 220 23.18 -11.94 10.27
CA ASN A 220 24.21 -11.27 11.06
C ASN A 220 23.79 -10.94 12.51
N SER A 221 22.59 -11.37 12.94
CA SER A 221 22.06 -11.08 14.28
C SER A 221 22.02 -12.31 15.20
N SER A 222 21.91 -12.06 16.51
CA SER A 222 21.69 -13.14 17.47
C SER A 222 20.33 -13.82 17.26
N LYS A 223 20.23 -15.12 17.61
CA LYS A 223 18.98 -15.90 17.46
C LYS A 223 17.77 -15.24 18.13
N ILE A 224 17.98 -14.61 19.29
CA ILE A 224 16.92 -13.92 20.04
C ILE A 224 16.41 -12.73 19.24
N VAL A 225 17.32 -11.90 18.71
CA VAL A 225 16.97 -10.75 17.86
C VAL A 225 16.19 -11.20 16.63
N VAL A 226 16.63 -12.27 15.97
CA VAL A 226 15.95 -12.85 14.81
C VAL A 226 14.51 -13.26 15.15
N VAL A 227 14.28 -13.97 16.25
CA VAL A 227 12.93 -14.39 16.66
C VAL A 227 12.02 -13.20 16.93
N PHE A 228 12.48 -12.20 17.69
CA PHE A 228 11.70 -10.99 17.94
C PHE A 228 11.40 -10.22 16.66
N TYR A 229 12.37 -10.13 15.75
CA TYR A 229 12.19 -9.48 14.47
C TYR A 229 11.15 -10.20 13.60
N LEU A 230 11.19 -11.54 13.54
CA LEU A 230 10.20 -12.33 12.80
C LEU A 230 8.78 -12.17 13.34
N ILE A 231 8.61 -12.10 14.67
CA ILE A 231 7.30 -11.83 15.30
C ILE A 231 6.78 -10.45 14.89
N LEU A 232 7.64 -9.43 14.96
CA LEU A 232 7.28 -8.07 14.57
C LEU A 232 6.97 -7.98 13.07
N LEU A 233 7.79 -8.62 12.24
CA LEU A 233 7.61 -8.69 10.79
C LEU A 233 6.29 -9.37 10.44
N PHE A 234 5.93 -10.47 11.10
CA PHE A 234 4.65 -11.13 10.91
C PHE A 234 3.48 -10.19 11.26
N ALA A 235 3.51 -9.59 12.46
CA ALA A 235 2.46 -8.69 12.91
C ALA A 235 2.28 -7.51 11.93
N PHE A 236 3.38 -6.96 11.44
CA PHE A 236 3.35 -5.83 10.51
C PHE A 236 2.90 -6.25 9.10
N THR A 237 3.62 -7.18 8.46
CA THR A 237 3.45 -7.49 7.03
C THR A 237 2.23 -8.34 6.73
N VAL A 238 1.76 -9.16 7.68
CA VAL A 238 0.61 -10.06 7.46
C VAL A 238 -0.69 -9.45 8.00
N VAL A 239 -0.63 -8.69 9.09
CA VAL A 239 -1.83 -8.22 9.79
C VAL A 239 -2.05 -6.72 9.60
N ILE A 240 -1.11 -5.88 10.05
CA ILE A 240 -1.29 -4.42 10.12
C ILE A 240 -1.27 -3.80 8.72
N ALA A 241 -0.17 -3.98 7.99
CA ALA A 241 0.05 -3.32 6.71
C ALA A 241 -1.04 -3.67 5.68
N PRO A 242 -1.40 -4.95 5.43
CA PRO A 242 -2.46 -5.28 4.48
C PRO A 242 -3.80 -4.64 4.82
N PHE A 243 -4.12 -4.51 6.12
CA PHE A 243 -5.36 -3.88 6.54
C PHE A 243 -5.34 -2.38 6.26
N VAL A 244 -4.30 -1.69 6.73
CA VAL A 244 -4.14 -0.24 6.62
C VAL A 244 -4.01 0.18 5.15
N GLU A 245 -3.19 -0.53 4.39
CA GLU A 245 -3.00 -0.27 2.97
C GLU A 245 -4.29 -0.44 2.19
N GLU A 246 -5.09 -1.48 2.42
CA GLU A 246 -6.29 -1.69 1.62
C GLU A 246 -7.39 -0.66 1.94
N ILE A 247 -7.54 -0.22 3.20
CA ILE A 247 -8.47 0.89 3.52
C ILE A 247 -7.97 2.24 2.96
N VAL A 248 -6.67 2.49 2.98
CA VAL A 248 -6.09 3.73 2.46
C VAL A 248 -6.13 3.74 0.93
N ILE A 249 -5.61 2.71 0.31
CA ILE A 249 -5.38 2.62 -1.13
C ILE A 249 -6.68 2.28 -1.85
N ARG A 250 -7.50 1.33 -1.40
CA ARG A 250 -8.75 1.03 -2.11
C ARG A 250 -9.84 2.00 -1.71
N ASP A 251 -10.22 2.04 -0.44
CA ASP A 251 -11.35 2.88 -0.03
C ASP A 251 -11.02 4.37 -0.18
N GLY A 252 -9.82 4.80 0.23
CA GLY A 252 -9.37 6.20 0.12
C GLY A 252 -9.17 6.68 -1.32
N ILE A 253 -8.37 5.99 -2.14
CA ILE A 253 -8.04 6.47 -3.51
C ILE A 253 -9.25 6.40 -4.43
N PHE A 254 -10.05 5.32 -4.39
CA PHE A 254 -11.25 5.27 -5.21
C PHE A 254 -12.27 6.34 -4.80
N THR A 255 -12.33 6.68 -3.51
CA THR A 255 -13.17 7.79 -3.05
C THR A 255 -12.67 9.09 -3.66
N ALA A 256 -11.38 9.38 -3.53
CA ALA A 256 -10.76 10.61 -4.00
C ALA A 256 -10.87 10.80 -5.53
N CYS A 257 -10.67 9.73 -6.30
CA CYS A 257 -10.71 9.78 -7.76
C CYS A 257 -12.12 10.03 -8.32
N GLY A 258 -13.18 9.69 -7.58
CA GLY A 258 -14.56 9.97 -8.01
C GLY A 258 -15.05 9.16 -9.22
N ASN A 259 -14.24 8.23 -9.72
CA ASN A 259 -14.56 7.39 -10.88
C ASN A 259 -13.89 6.03 -10.75
N LYS A 260 -14.63 4.95 -11.05
CA LYS A 260 -14.15 3.58 -10.89
C LYS A 260 -12.90 3.25 -11.70
N TRP A 261 -12.83 3.67 -12.97
CA TRP A 261 -11.72 3.32 -13.86
C TRP A 261 -10.51 4.22 -13.62
N PHE A 262 -10.76 5.49 -13.33
CA PHE A 262 -9.69 6.38 -12.90
C PHE A 262 -9.08 5.91 -11.57
N GLY A 263 -9.94 5.56 -10.61
CA GLY A 263 -9.55 4.96 -9.34
C GLY A 263 -8.74 3.68 -9.51
N PHE A 264 -9.14 2.78 -10.42
CA PHE A 264 -8.38 1.56 -10.74
C PHE A 264 -6.93 1.84 -11.12
N VAL A 265 -6.72 2.76 -12.06
CA VAL A 265 -5.38 3.11 -12.55
C VAL A 265 -4.56 3.74 -11.43
N VAL A 266 -5.12 4.76 -10.76
CA VAL A 266 -4.40 5.51 -9.71
C VAL A 266 -4.11 4.62 -8.51
N SER A 267 -5.06 3.80 -8.07
CA SER A 267 -4.90 2.86 -6.96
C SER A 267 -3.81 1.82 -7.22
N SER A 268 -3.75 1.27 -8.44
CA SER A 268 -2.72 0.29 -8.82
C SER A 268 -1.33 0.91 -8.85
N LEU A 269 -1.21 2.10 -9.45
CA LEU A 269 0.06 2.82 -9.52
C LEU A 269 0.53 3.30 -8.14
N CYS A 270 -0.36 3.85 -7.30
CA CYS A 270 -0.02 4.26 -5.94
C CYS A 270 0.45 3.07 -5.10
N PHE A 271 -0.21 1.90 -5.23
CA PHE A 271 0.23 0.68 -4.54
C PHE A 271 1.65 0.29 -4.93
N ALA A 272 1.99 0.35 -6.22
CA ALA A 272 3.35 0.09 -6.67
C ALA A 272 4.35 1.14 -6.16
N MET A 273 3.95 2.41 -6.25
CA MET A 273 4.79 3.55 -5.88
C MET A 273 5.20 3.54 -4.42
N ILE A 274 4.30 3.30 -3.46
CA ILE A 274 4.65 3.32 -2.03
C ILE A 274 5.74 2.30 -1.67
N HIS A 275 5.89 1.23 -2.45
CA HIS A 275 6.88 0.18 -2.22
C HIS A 275 8.23 0.47 -2.85
N VAL A 276 8.29 1.24 -3.93
CA VAL A 276 9.55 1.55 -4.64
C VAL A 276 10.07 2.96 -4.39
N PHE A 277 9.24 3.85 -3.83
CA PHE A 277 9.55 5.28 -3.77
C PHE A 277 10.73 5.60 -2.84
N ASN A 278 10.79 4.99 -1.65
CA ASN A 278 11.80 5.35 -0.63
C ASN A 278 13.22 4.92 -1.01
N ASP A 279 13.35 3.75 -1.62
CA ASP A 279 14.64 3.17 -2.05
C ASP A 279 14.94 3.53 -3.52
N GLY A 280 13.94 4.10 -4.21
CA GLY A 280 13.96 4.37 -5.63
C GLY A 280 14.26 3.13 -6.48
N ASP A 281 13.73 1.98 -6.07
CA ASP A 281 13.86 0.67 -6.71
C ASP A 281 12.85 0.51 -7.87
N ILE A 282 12.87 1.48 -8.79
CA ILE A 282 11.87 1.61 -9.87
C ILE A 282 11.92 0.40 -10.81
N GLN A 283 13.09 -0.21 -10.98
CA GLN A 283 13.27 -1.41 -11.81
C GLN A 283 12.39 -2.59 -11.34
N ASN A 284 12.11 -2.66 -10.03
CA ASN A 284 11.30 -3.71 -9.42
C ASN A 284 9.81 -3.32 -9.26
N ILE A 285 9.36 -2.23 -9.90
CA ILE A 285 7.98 -1.74 -9.80
C ILE A 285 6.93 -2.79 -10.19
N TRP A 286 7.26 -3.70 -11.11
CA TRP A 286 6.35 -4.74 -11.61
C TRP A 286 5.91 -5.74 -10.53
N ILE A 287 6.79 -6.01 -9.55
CA ILE A 287 6.51 -6.89 -8.41
C ILE A 287 5.32 -6.36 -7.62
N TYR A 288 5.18 -5.05 -7.53
CA TYR A 288 4.13 -4.39 -6.77
C TYR A 288 2.95 -3.97 -7.65
N LEU A 289 3.20 -3.59 -8.91
CA LEU A 289 2.16 -3.13 -9.82
C LEU A 289 1.16 -4.24 -10.18
N LEU A 290 1.63 -5.45 -10.46
CA LEU A 290 0.74 -6.55 -10.84
C LEU A 290 -0.20 -6.95 -9.68
N PRO A 291 0.28 -7.14 -8.43
CA PRO A 291 -0.59 -7.21 -7.24
C PRO A 291 -1.55 -6.03 -7.10
N GLY A 292 -1.08 -4.80 -7.28
CA GLY A 292 -1.89 -3.59 -7.20
C GLY A 292 -3.06 -3.59 -8.20
N ILE A 293 -2.82 -4.09 -9.42
CA ILE A 293 -3.83 -4.29 -10.46
C ILE A 293 -4.86 -5.34 -10.03
N VAL A 294 -4.42 -6.50 -9.53
CA VAL A 294 -5.31 -7.59 -9.10
C VAL A 294 -6.21 -7.13 -7.96
N LEU A 295 -5.64 -6.46 -6.96
CA LEU A 295 -6.39 -5.94 -5.81
C LEU A 295 -7.35 -4.83 -6.22
N SER A 296 -6.96 -3.92 -7.11
CA SER A 296 -7.86 -2.88 -7.65
C SER A 296 -8.99 -3.46 -8.50
N ALA A 297 -8.71 -4.48 -9.32
CA ALA A 297 -9.72 -5.21 -10.08
C ALA A 297 -10.70 -5.92 -9.15
N THR A 298 -10.17 -6.59 -8.11
CA THR A 298 -10.98 -7.26 -7.09
C THR A 298 -11.87 -6.26 -6.36
N PHE A 299 -11.37 -5.10 -5.99
CA PHE A 299 -12.17 -4.05 -5.34
C PHE A 299 -13.35 -3.62 -6.22
N ILE A 300 -13.14 -3.43 -7.53
CA ILE A 300 -14.24 -3.12 -8.46
C ILE A 300 -15.23 -4.29 -8.56
N TYR A 301 -14.71 -5.52 -8.72
CA TYR A 301 -15.52 -6.72 -8.87
C TYR A 301 -16.43 -6.95 -7.66
N THR A 302 -15.92 -6.70 -6.44
CA THR A 302 -16.67 -6.83 -5.18
C THR A 302 -17.45 -5.57 -4.80
N LYS A 303 -17.70 -4.66 -5.76
CA LYS A 303 -18.47 -3.42 -5.61
C LYS A 303 -17.92 -2.47 -4.52
N GLY A 304 -16.60 -2.37 -4.45
CA GLY A 304 -15.86 -1.51 -3.53
C GLY A 304 -15.83 -2.03 -2.10
N ASN A 305 -15.75 -3.36 -1.93
CA ASN A 305 -15.66 -3.97 -0.62
C ASN A 305 -14.21 -4.32 -0.25
N VAL A 306 -13.62 -3.46 0.59
CA VAL A 306 -12.23 -3.59 1.05
C VAL A 306 -11.96 -4.86 1.85
N THR A 307 -12.99 -5.50 2.43
CA THR A 307 -12.80 -6.72 3.24
C THR A 307 -12.22 -7.85 2.39
N TYR A 308 -12.65 -7.96 1.13
CA TYR A 308 -12.15 -8.98 0.22
C TYR A 308 -10.69 -8.71 -0.13
N THR A 309 -10.36 -7.48 -0.51
CA THR A 309 -8.99 -7.13 -0.92
C THR A 309 -8.02 -7.18 0.26
N TRP A 310 -8.44 -6.78 1.46
CA TRP A 310 -7.68 -6.95 2.70
C TRP A 310 -7.30 -8.41 2.96
N LEU A 311 -8.27 -9.32 2.98
CA LEU A 311 -7.97 -10.72 3.29
C LEU A 311 -7.15 -11.41 2.20
N ILE A 312 -7.38 -11.04 0.93
CA ILE A 312 -6.55 -11.51 -0.20
C ILE A 312 -5.09 -11.05 -0.03
N HIS A 313 -4.89 -9.77 0.26
CA HIS A 313 -3.56 -9.20 0.47
C HIS A 313 -2.88 -9.84 1.69
N ALA A 314 -3.60 -9.96 2.81
CA ALA A 314 -3.09 -10.61 4.03
C ALA A 314 -2.72 -12.08 3.79
N LEU A 315 -3.52 -12.84 3.03
CA LEU A 315 -3.21 -14.23 2.69
C LEU A 315 -1.96 -14.32 1.80
N SER A 316 -1.84 -13.45 0.79
CA SER A 316 -0.65 -13.38 -0.07
C SER A 316 0.60 -13.13 0.78
N ASN A 317 0.56 -12.13 1.67
CA ASN A 317 1.69 -11.81 2.53
C ASN A 317 1.99 -12.92 3.56
N PHE A 318 0.96 -13.60 4.07
CA PHE A 318 1.14 -14.74 4.96
C PHE A 318 1.90 -15.89 4.28
N ILE A 319 1.53 -16.22 3.04
CA ILE A 319 2.21 -17.26 2.27
C ILE A 319 3.66 -16.84 2.00
N SER A 320 3.89 -15.60 1.56
CA SER A 320 5.25 -15.06 1.36
C SER A 320 6.09 -15.11 2.64
N PHE A 321 5.50 -14.76 3.79
CA PHE A 321 6.17 -14.85 5.09
C PHE A 321 6.56 -16.30 5.42
N ILE A 322 5.66 -17.27 5.23
CA ILE A 322 5.97 -18.71 5.43
C ILE A 322 7.13 -19.14 4.53
N LEU A 323 7.13 -18.74 3.25
CA LEU A 323 8.21 -19.10 2.31
C LEU A 323 9.56 -18.52 2.73
N ILE A 324 9.57 -17.28 3.23
CA ILE A 324 10.78 -16.66 3.81
C ILE A 324 11.25 -17.46 5.02
N VAL A 325 10.37 -17.74 5.99
CA VAL A 325 10.75 -18.49 7.20
C VAL A 325 11.22 -19.91 6.86
N ALA A 326 10.57 -20.59 5.93
CA ALA A 326 10.96 -21.93 5.49
C ALA A 326 12.38 -21.95 4.91
N ARG A 327 12.72 -20.95 4.07
CA ARG A 327 14.07 -20.79 3.51
C ARG A 327 15.15 -20.52 4.56
N LEU A 328 14.78 -19.98 5.72
CA LEU A 328 15.73 -19.68 6.79
C LEU A 328 16.04 -20.89 7.68
N ILE A 329 15.13 -21.86 7.73
CA ILE A 329 15.27 -23.05 8.58
C ILE A 329 15.89 -24.22 7.78
N SER A 330 15.83 -24.17 6.44
CA SER A 330 16.46 -25.13 5.52
C SER A 330 17.95 -24.84 5.32
#